data_AF-A0A1G1PXM4-F1
#
_entry.id   AF-A0A1G1PXM4-F1
#
_cell.length_a   1.000
_cell.length_b   1.000
_cell.length_c   1.000
_cell.angle_alpha   90.00
_cell.angle_beta   90.00
_cell.angle_gamma   90.00
#
_symmetry.space_group_name_H-M   'P 1'
#
loop_
_entity.id
_entity.type
_entity.pdbx_description
1 polymer ?
#
loop_
_entity_poly.entity_id
_entity_poly.type
_entity_poly.pdbx_seq_one_letter_code
_entity_poly.pdbx_strand_id
1 'polypeptide(L)'
;MSDFGISLEKESALRRKMAGLGIREQDIIESFIRSKGPGGQNVNKTSTCVRLKHIPTGIEVKCQKERTQILNRYIARKILVNKIESLVLGKLSEEQQRIEKLRRQKRQRSRKAKLKVLEVKRRHSEKKRLRSGPREIE
;
A
#
# COMPACT_ATOMS: atom_id res chain seq x y z
N MET A 1 -9.18 -28.48 14.95
CA MET A 1 -8.23 -28.19 13.85
C MET A 1 -8.33 -26.72 13.53
N SER A 2 -7.24 -26.05 13.10
CA SER A 2 -7.32 -24.63 12.73
C SER A 2 -7.89 -24.47 11.33
N ASP A 3 -8.86 -23.57 11.17
CA ASP A 3 -9.56 -23.38 9.88
C ASP A 3 -8.65 -22.73 8.82
N PHE A 4 -7.53 -22.16 9.28
CA PHE A 4 -6.57 -21.43 8.47
C PHE A 4 -5.18 -22.06 8.40
N GLY A 5 -4.96 -23.26 8.96
CA GLY A 5 -3.64 -23.89 8.97
C GLY A 5 -2.58 -23.08 9.73
N ILE A 6 -3.02 -22.30 10.72
CA ILE A 6 -2.18 -21.42 11.56
C ILE A 6 -2.36 -21.84 13.04
N SER A 7 -1.51 -21.37 13.94
CA SER A 7 -1.70 -21.51 15.39
C SER A 7 -3.08 -20.98 15.85
N LEU A 8 -3.70 -21.73 16.77
CA LEU A 8 -4.98 -21.44 17.42
C LEU A 8 -5.01 -20.05 18.09
N GLU A 9 -3.87 -19.58 18.59
CA GLU A 9 -3.76 -18.25 19.22
C GLU A 9 -4.02 -17.12 18.21
N LYS A 10 -3.47 -17.25 17.00
CA LYS A 10 -3.64 -16.24 15.95
C LYS A 10 -5.06 -16.25 15.41
N GLU A 11 -5.65 -17.43 15.31
CA GLU A 11 -7.04 -17.59 14.87
C GLU A 11 -8.03 -17.02 15.90
N SER A 12 -7.87 -17.34 17.17
CA SER A 12 -8.69 -16.79 18.25
C SER A 12 -8.55 -15.27 18.38
N ALA A 13 -7.33 -14.74 18.23
CA ALA A 13 -7.10 -13.30 18.21
C ALA A 13 -7.83 -12.60 17.04
N LEU A 14 -7.84 -13.20 15.85
CA LEU A 14 -8.58 -12.68 14.70
C LEU A 14 -10.09 -12.68 14.96
N ARG A 15 -10.63 -13.80 15.46
CA ARG A 15 -12.06 -13.90 15.81
C ARG A 15 -12.47 -12.87 16.86
N ARG A 16 -11.64 -12.67 17.90
CA ARG A 16 -11.88 -11.67 18.94
C ARG A 16 -11.93 -10.26 18.36
N LYS A 17 -11.01 -9.92 17.46
CA LYS A 17 -11.03 -8.62 16.77
C LYS A 17 -12.26 -8.43 15.89
N MET A 18 -12.65 -9.45 15.14
CA MET A 18 -13.86 -9.42 14.32
C MET A 18 -15.10 -9.19 15.17
N ALA A 19 -15.25 -9.94 16.27
CA ALA A 19 -16.34 -9.77 17.21
C ALA A 19 -16.37 -8.38 17.85
N GLY A 20 -15.22 -7.84 18.24
CA GLY A 20 -15.10 -6.48 18.80
C GLY A 20 -15.51 -5.36 17.83
N LEU A 21 -15.44 -5.61 16.52
CA LEU A 21 -15.89 -4.68 15.48
C LEU A 21 -17.29 -5.01 14.92
N GLY A 22 -17.98 -6.00 15.50
CA GLY A 22 -19.29 -6.47 15.03
C GLY A 22 -19.27 -7.16 13.66
N ILE A 23 -18.10 -7.60 13.19
CA ILE A 23 -17.95 -8.30 11.91
C ILE A 23 -18.33 -9.76 12.11
N ARG A 24 -19.41 -10.20 11.46
CA ARG A 24 -19.85 -11.59 11.49
C ARG A 24 -19.41 -12.31 10.22
N GLU A 25 -19.17 -13.62 10.32
CA GLU A 25 -18.72 -14.43 9.18
C GLU A 25 -19.82 -14.54 8.11
N GLN A 26 -21.09 -14.50 8.51
CA GLN A 26 -22.25 -14.55 7.61
C GLN A 26 -22.36 -13.33 6.70
N ASP A 27 -21.80 -12.20 7.14
CA ASP A 27 -21.83 -10.93 6.39
C ASP A 27 -20.68 -10.82 5.36
N ILE A 28 -19.83 -11.85 5.28
CA ILE A 28 -18.68 -11.90 4.39
C ILE A 28 -18.96 -12.87 3.24
N ILE A 29 -18.95 -12.32 2.02
CA ILE A 29 -18.95 -13.13 0.80
C ILE A 29 -17.51 -13.46 0.45
N GLU A 30 -17.18 -14.75 0.47
CA GLU A 30 -15.88 -15.29 0.07
C GLU A 30 -15.94 -15.86 -1.35
N SER A 31 -15.03 -15.43 -2.22
CA SER A 31 -14.88 -15.99 -3.56
C SER A 31 -13.42 -16.22 -3.91
N PHE A 32 -13.14 -17.28 -4.67
CA PHE A 32 -11.79 -17.65 -5.11
C PHE A 32 -11.59 -17.25 -6.56
N ILE A 33 -10.49 -16.55 -6.84
CA ILE A 33 -10.13 -16.10 -8.18
C ILE A 33 -8.73 -16.58 -8.53
N ARG A 34 -8.42 -16.63 -9.83
CA ARG A 34 -7.06 -16.89 -10.29
C ARG A 34 -6.19 -15.68 -10.01
N SER A 35 -4.99 -15.94 -9.51
CA SER A 35 -4.00 -14.92 -9.23
C SER A 35 -3.50 -14.29 -10.54
N LYS A 36 -3.22 -12.98 -10.53
CA LYS A 36 -2.71 -12.25 -11.71
C LYS A 36 -1.24 -11.90 -11.51
N GLY A 37 -0.41 -12.11 -12.53
CA GLY A 37 1.00 -11.70 -12.57
C GLY A 37 1.89 -12.67 -13.34
N PRO A 38 3.19 -12.35 -13.51
CA PRO A 38 4.16 -13.31 -14.03
C PRO A 38 4.22 -14.51 -13.09
N GLY A 39 4.02 -15.72 -13.62
CA GLY A 39 3.91 -16.92 -12.82
C GLY A 39 4.03 -18.21 -13.62
N GLY A 40 4.27 -19.31 -12.91
CA GLY A 40 4.30 -20.66 -13.46
C GLY A 40 2.94 -21.35 -13.46
N GLN A 41 2.93 -22.67 -13.67
CA GLN A 41 1.69 -23.47 -13.78
C GLN A 41 0.71 -23.25 -12.61
N ASN A 42 1.22 -23.10 -11.38
CA ASN A 42 0.38 -22.91 -10.20
C ASN A 42 -0.43 -21.60 -10.23
N VAL A 43 0.16 -20.50 -10.72
CA VAL A 43 -0.53 -19.20 -10.82
C VAL A 43 -1.62 -19.25 -11.90
N ASN A 44 -1.37 -19.97 -12.99
CA ASN A 44 -2.28 -20.04 -14.15
C ASN A 44 -3.45 -21.00 -13.96
N LYS A 45 -3.22 -22.12 -13.25
CA LYS A 45 -4.20 -23.20 -13.09
C LYS A 45 -4.97 -23.13 -11.77
N THR A 46 -4.34 -22.65 -10.70
CA THR A 46 -4.92 -22.72 -9.35
C THR A 46 -5.54 -21.39 -8.93
N SER A 47 -6.79 -21.43 -8.48
CA SER A 47 -7.52 -20.26 -7.95
C SER A 47 -7.12 -19.95 -6.50
N THR A 48 -5.87 -19.56 -6.28
CA THR A 48 -5.31 -19.31 -4.93
C THR A 48 -5.64 -17.95 -4.34
N CYS A 49 -6.08 -16.99 -5.16
CA CYS A 49 -6.38 -15.63 -4.72
C CYS A 49 -7.77 -15.58 -4.08
N VAL A 50 -7.86 -15.00 -2.89
CA VAL A 50 -9.11 -14.89 -2.12
C VAL A 50 -9.63 -13.47 -2.24
N ARG A 51 -10.90 -13.35 -2.63
CA ARG A 51 -11.66 -12.10 -2.62
C ARG A 51 -12.71 -12.19 -1.51
N LEU A 52 -12.66 -11.25 -0.59
CA LEU A 52 -13.66 -11.09 0.47
C LEU A 52 -14.41 -9.78 0.26
N LYS A 53 -15.73 -9.83 0.35
CA LYS A 53 -16.60 -8.65 0.36
C LYS A 53 -17.43 -8.66 1.64
N HIS A 54 -17.30 -7.62 2.45
CA HIS A 54 -18.17 -7.41 3.60
C HIS A 54 -19.42 -6.65 3.14
N ILE A 55 -20.59 -7.27 3.28
CA ILE A 55 -21.86 -6.72 2.79
C ILE A 55 -22.23 -5.40 3.49
N PRO A 56 -22.18 -5.29 4.84
CA PRO A 56 -22.63 -4.10 5.56
C PRO A 56 -21.81 -2.85 5.26
N THR A 57 -20.48 -2.98 5.16
CA THR A 57 -19.59 -1.84 4.91
C THR A 57 -19.28 -1.63 3.43
N GLY A 58 -19.67 -2.58 2.56
CA GLY A 58 -19.32 -2.58 1.15
C GLY A 58 -17.82 -2.74 0.85
N ILE A 59 -16.97 -2.97 1.86
CA ILE A 59 -15.52 -3.07 1.69
C ILE A 59 -15.17 -4.39 1.02
N GLU A 60 -14.37 -4.29 -0.05
CA GLU A 60 -13.81 -5.43 -0.75
C GLU A 60 -12.29 -5.53 -0.53
N VAL A 61 -11.80 -6.75 -0.36
CA VAL A 61 -10.39 -7.09 -0.21
C VAL A 61 -10.05 -8.25 -1.13
N LYS A 62 -8.93 -8.13 -1.85
CA LYS A 62 -8.33 -9.23 -2.62
C LYS A 62 -6.96 -9.54 -2.03
N CYS A 63 -6.64 -10.82 -1.85
CA CYS A 63 -5.37 -11.27 -1.30
C CYS A 63 -4.79 -12.42 -2.12
N GLN A 64 -3.57 -12.21 -2.64
CA GLN A 64 -2.78 -13.19 -3.40
C GLN A 64 -1.34 -13.29 -2.86
N LYS A 65 -1.16 -13.20 -1.53
CA LYS A 65 0.16 -13.04 -0.93
C LYS A 65 0.91 -14.38 -0.81
N GLU A 66 0.19 -15.43 -0.45
CA GLU A 66 0.74 -16.76 -0.22
C GLU A 66 0.35 -17.73 -1.36
N ARG A 67 1.05 -18.86 -1.43
CA ARG A 67 0.81 -19.91 -2.43
C ARG A 67 -0.46 -20.72 -2.16
N THR A 68 -0.96 -20.75 -0.94
CA THR A 68 -2.12 -21.56 -0.53
C THR A 68 -3.34 -20.69 -0.28
N GLN A 69 -4.52 -21.18 -0.70
CA GLN A 69 -5.78 -20.48 -0.48
C GLN A 69 -6.06 -20.27 1.01
N ILE A 70 -5.74 -21.26 1.85
CA ILE A 70 -6.04 -21.26 3.28
C ILE A 70 -5.33 -20.09 4.01
N LEU A 71 -4.04 -19.88 3.72
CA LEU A 71 -3.31 -18.74 4.29
C LEU A 71 -3.84 -17.41 3.73
N ASN A 72 -4.16 -17.36 2.43
CA ASN A 72 -4.76 -16.17 1.83
C ASN A 72 -6.12 -15.83 2.45
N ARG A 73 -6.92 -16.81 2.86
CA ARG A 73 -8.20 -16.61 3.58
C ARG A 73 -8.01 -15.89 4.91
N TYR A 74 -7.01 -16.32 5.69
CA TYR A 74 -6.65 -15.65 6.96
C TYR A 74 -6.14 -14.23 6.73
N ILE A 75 -5.21 -14.06 5.80
CA ILE A 75 -4.61 -12.75 5.51
C ILE A 75 -5.68 -11.79 4.98
N ALA A 76 -6.57 -12.25 4.12
CA ALA A 76 -7.68 -11.45 3.61
C ALA A 76 -8.60 -10.97 4.74
N ARG A 77 -9.00 -11.87 5.68
CA ARG A 77 -9.81 -11.49 6.85
C ARG A 77 -9.08 -10.49 7.75
N LYS A 78 -7.78 -10.70 8.01
CA LYS A 78 -6.96 -9.75 8.77
C LYS A 78 -6.90 -8.37 8.12
N ILE A 79 -6.74 -8.31 6.80
CA ILE A 79 -6.74 -7.03 6.05
C ILE A 79 -8.13 -6.37 6.11
N LEU A 80 -9.20 -7.16 5.97
CA LEU A 80 -10.58 -6.67 6.05
C LEU A 80 -10.87 -6.03 7.42
N VAL A 81 -10.52 -6.72 8.50
CA VAL A 81 -10.63 -6.22 9.88
C VAL A 81 -9.88 -4.91 10.04
N ASN A 82 -8.61 -4.85 9.64
CA ASN A 82 -7.82 -3.62 9.74
C ASN A 82 -8.44 -2.46 8.94
N LYS A 83 -9.01 -2.73 7.76
CA LYS A 83 -9.68 -1.69 6.96
C LYS A 83 -10.94 -1.16 7.66
N ILE A 84 -11.76 -2.05 8.22
CA ILE A 84 -12.98 -1.69 8.95
C ILE A 84 -12.61 -0.93 10.23
N GLU A 85 -11.65 -1.43 11.00
CA GLU A 85 -11.10 -0.75 12.19
C GLU A 85 -10.64 0.67 11.85
N SER A 86 -9.89 0.84 10.77
CA SER A 86 -9.39 2.15 10.35
C SER A 86 -10.52 3.09 9.89
N LEU A 87 -11.61 2.54 9.35
CA LEU A 87 -12.79 3.30 8.96
C LEU A 87 -13.56 3.77 10.21
N VAL A 88 -13.78 2.88 11.17
CA VAL A 88 -14.47 3.19 12.44
C VAL A 88 -13.68 4.23 13.25
N LEU A 89 -12.35 4.09 13.32
CA LEU A 89 -11.49 4.98 14.08
C LEU A 89 -11.13 6.29 13.34
N GLY A 90 -11.53 6.47 12.09
CA GLY A 90 -11.19 7.66 11.28
C GLY A 90 -9.70 7.84 10.94
N LYS A 91 -8.83 6.90 11.33
CA LYS A 91 -7.36 6.97 11.22
C LYS A 91 -6.83 7.02 9.79
N LEU A 92 -7.66 6.60 8.81
CA LEU A 92 -7.29 6.67 7.40
C LEU A 92 -6.92 8.09 6.98
N SER A 93 -7.60 9.12 7.48
CA SER A 93 -7.31 10.50 7.09
C SER A 93 -5.92 10.94 7.53
N GLU A 94 -5.55 10.72 8.79
CA GLU A 94 -4.26 11.17 9.32
C GLU A 94 -3.08 10.39 8.73
N GLU A 95 -3.22 9.07 8.62
CA GLU A 95 -2.16 8.23 8.08
C GLU A 95 -1.98 8.45 6.57
N GLN A 96 -3.09 8.63 5.83
CA GLN A 96 -3.02 9.04 4.42
C GLN A 96 -2.37 10.42 4.27
N GLN A 97 -2.75 11.41 5.09
CA GLN A 97 -2.13 12.74 5.08
C GLN A 97 -0.62 12.65 5.39
N ARG A 98 -0.22 11.82 6.35
CA ARG A 98 1.20 11.59 6.67
C ARG A 98 1.96 10.95 5.51
N ILE A 99 1.39 9.90 4.90
CA ILE A 99 1.97 9.22 3.75
C ILE A 99 2.06 10.19 2.56
N GLU A 100 1.03 10.99 2.31
CA GLU A 100 1.01 11.97 1.24
C GLU A 100 2.04 13.09 1.48
N LYS A 101 2.16 13.58 2.72
CA LYS A 101 3.22 14.52 3.11
C LYS A 101 4.60 13.95 2.85
N LEU A 102 4.85 12.70 3.24
CA LEU A 102 6.11 12.00 2.95
C LEU A 102 6.35 11.82 1.45
N ARG A 103 5.32 11.44 0.68
CA ARG A 103 5.41 11.34 -0.79
C ARG A 103 5.73 12.69 -1.42
N ARG A 104 5.12 13.78 -0.93
CA ARG A 104 5.37 15.16 -1.40
C ARG A 104 6.79 15.61 -1.08
N GLN A 105 7.31 15.30 0.11
CA GLN A 105 8.69 15.58 0.49
C GLN A 105 9.70 14.82 -0.38
N LYS A 106 9.42 13.54 -0.66
CA LYS A 106 10.26 12.70 -1.52
C LYS A 106 10.04 12.92 -3.02
N ARG A 107 9.10 13.80 -3.42
CA ARG A 107 8.76 14.03 -4.82
C ARG A 107 9.92 14.71 -5.53
N GLN A 108 10.50 14.00 -6.49
CA GLN A 108 11.53 14.56 -7.36
C GLN A 108 10.99 15.76 -8.14
N ARG A 109 11.79 16.83 -8.22
CA ARG A 109 11.46 18.00 -9.07
C ARG A 109 11.33 17.54 -10.51
N SER A 110 10.34 18.09 -11.22
CA SER A 110 10.15 17.80 -12.64
C SER A 110 11.39 18.21 -13.45
N ARG A 111 11.61 17.58 -14.61
CA ARG A 111 12.72 17.90 -15.51
C ARG A 111 12.75 19.40 -15.85
N LYS A 112 11.59 20.01 -16.14
CA LYS A 112 11.43 21.44 -16.41
C LYS A 112 11.87 22.31 -15.22
N ALA A 113 11.51 21.93 -13.99
CA ALA A 113 11.94 22.65 -12.80
C ALA A 113 13.46 22.57 -12.57
N LYS A 114 14.07 21.40 -12.84
CA LYS A 114 15.54 21.21 -12.76
C LYS A 114 16.26 22.09 -13.79
N LEU A 115 15.79 22.13 -15.04
CA LEU A 115 16.36 22.96 -16.09
C LEU A 115 16.30 24.45 -15.76
N LYS A 116 15.17 24.94 -15.21
CA LYS A 116 15.04 26.35 -14.79
C LYS A 116 16.03 26.72 -13.68
N VAL A 117 16.29 25.82 -12.73
CA VAL A 117 17.30 26.02 -11.68
C VAL A 117 18.70 26.10 -12.27
N LEU A 118 19.03 25.23 -13.24
CA LEU A 118 20.33 25.26 -13.92
C LEU A 118 20.54 26.57 -14.68
N GLU A 119 19.52 27.05 -15.40
CA GLU A 119 19.58 28.32 -16.13
C GLU A 119 19.84 29.51 -15.20
N VAL A 120 19.17 29.56 -14.05
CA VAL A 120 19.40 30.61 -13.03
C VAL A 120 20.84 30.55 -12.51
N LYS A 121 21.36 29.35 -12.22
CA LYS A 121 22.75 29.19 -11.77
C LYS A 121 23.75 29.64 -12.84
N ARG A 122 23.50 29.31 -14.11
CA ARG A 122 24.33 29.73 -15.25
C ARG A 122 24.40 31.26 -15.34
N ARG A 123 23.24 31.94 -15.35
CA ARG A 123 23.16 33.40 -15.37
C ARG A 123 23.89 34.06 -14.20
N HIS A 124 23.77 33.47 -13.00
CA HIS A 124 24.47 34.01 -11.84
C HIS A 124 25.99 33.87 -11.97
N SER A 125 26.47 32.72 -12.45
CA SER A 125 27.91 32.48 -12.70
C SER A 125 28.46 33.46 -13.74
N GLU A 126 27.75 33.67 -14.84
CA GLU A 126 28.13 34.63 -15.88
C GLU A 126 28.23 36.04 -15.33
N LYS A 127 27.22 36.47 -14.55
CA LYS A 127 27.24 37.77 -13.87
C LYS A 127 28.41 37.92 -12.89
N LYS A 128 28.81 36.85 -12.18
CA LYS A 128 29.99 36.87 -11.30
C LYS A 128 31.29 36.97 -12.10
N ARG A 129 31.41 36.22 -13.19
CA ARG A 129 32.59 36.24 -14.07
C ARG A 129 32.81 37.62 -14.71
N LEU A 130 31.73 38.30 -15.10
CA LEU A 130 31.78 39.66 -15.63
C LEU A 130 32.14 40.71 -14.56
N ARG A 131 31.99 40.38 -13.27
CA ARG A 131 32.32 41.27 -12.13
C ARG A 131 33.69 41.00 -11.53
N SER A 132 34.22 39.79 -11.67
CA SER A 132 35.61 39.52 -11.33
C SER A 132 36.47 40.27 -12.34
N GLY A 133 37.25 41.25 -11.85
CA GLY A 133 38.23 41.97 -12.65
C GLY A 133 39.22 41.03 -13.34
N PRO A 134 39.99 41.54 -14.33
CA PRO A 134 40.91 40.71 -15.10
C PRO A 134 41.84 39.95 -14.15
N ARG A 135 42.00 38.64 -14.37
CA ARG A 135 43.09 37.90 -13.74
C ARG A 135 44.36 38.46 -14.36
N GLU A 136 45.19 39.11 -13.54
CA GLU A 136 46.55 39.48 -13.96
C GLU A 136 47.23 38.22 -14.48
N ILE A 137 47.61 38.28 -15.76
CA ILE A 137 48.37 37.23 -16.44
C ILE A 137 49.83 37.68 -16.26
N GLU A 138 50.57 36.99 -15.40
CA GLU A 138 52.06 37.06 -15.36
C GLU A 138 52.67 36.44 -16.62
#